data_AF-A0A4Q6EQG9-F1
#
_entry.id   AF-A0A4Q6EQG9-F1
#
_cell.length_a   1.000
_cell.length_b   1.000
_cell.length_c   1.000
_cell.angle_alpha   90.00
_cell.angle_beta   90.00
_cell.angle_gamma   90.00
#
_symmetry.space_group_name_H-M   'P 1'
#
loop_
_entity.id
_entity.type
_entity.pdbx_description
1 polymer ?
#
loop_
_entity_poly.entity_id
_entity_poly.type
_entity_poly.pdbx_seq_one_letter_code
_entity_poly.pdbx_strand_id
1 'polypeptide(L)'
;MPMIALNAAISGIIIAICAWVSQRRPDLAGFFVSLPLSTLLVLALGQLQHGDAQKGAELAKSILIAFPATLVFFLPFLLADRWRIPFWVSYGTGIVLLVGAFFVHRYFYRLLLR
;
A
#
# COMPACT_ATOMS: atom_id res chain seq x y z
N MET A 1 -11.60 21.30 -4.64
CA MET A 1 -11.09 21.78 -3.33
C MET A 1 -11.81 21.12 -2.14
N PRO A 2 -13.15 21.21 -1.96
CA PRO A 2 -13.81 20.65 -0.76
C PRO A 2 -13.74 19.11 -0.67
N MET A 3 -13.76 18.41 -1.81
CA MET A 3 -13.73 16.94 -1.85
C MET A 3 -12.37 16.34 -1.41
N ILE A 4 -11.26 17.04 -1.69
CA ILE A 4 -9.91 16.58 -1.30
C ILE A 4 -9.76 16.63 0.22
N ALA A 5 -10.27 17.70 0.85
CA ALA A 5 -10.25 17.85 2.29
C ALA A 5 -11.07 16.76 3.00
N LEU A 6 -12.25 16.40 2.46
CA LEU A 6 -13.06 15.32 3.01
C LEU A 6 -12.35 13.95 2.91
N ASN A 7 -11.79 13.63 1.74
CA ASN A 7 -11.04 12.38 1.55
C ASN A 7 -9.81 12.30 2.46
N ALA A 8 -9.10 13.42 2.63
CA ALA A 8 -7.96 13.50 3.53
C ALA A 8 -8.37 13.30 5.01
N ALA A 9 -9.48 13.90 5.43
CA ALA A 9 -10.01 13.74 6.79
C ALA A 9 -10.41 12.28 7.08
N ILE A 10 -11.16 11.64 6.16
CA ILE A 10 -11.56 10.23 6.31
C ILE A 10 -10.32 9.32 6.35
N SER A 11 -9.37 9.53 5.43
CA SER A 11 -8.13 8.75 5.38
C SER A 11 -7.29 8.92 6.66
N GLY A 12 -7.18 10.15 7.16
CA GLY A 12 -6.46 10.46 8.40
C GLY A 12 -7.07 9.78 9.62
N ILE A 13 -8.40 9.74 9.73
CA ILE A 13 -9.11 9.03 10.80
C ILE A 13 -8.79 7.53 10.75
N ILE A 14 -8.82 6.91 9.58
CA ILE A 14 -8.51 5.49 9.41
C ILE A 14 -7.07 5.17 9.80
N ILE A 15 -6.11 6.01 9.37
CA ILE A 15 -4.70 5.86 9.75
C ILE A 15 -4.53 5.98 11.27
N ALA A 16 -5.19 6.95 11.90
CA ALA A 16 -5.14 7.14 13.34
C ALA A 16 -5.70 5.92 14.11
N ILE A 17 -6.81 5.35 13.65
CA ILE A 17 -7.38 4.12 14.22
C ILE A 17 -6.39 2.96 14.08
N CYS A 18 -5.80 2.76 12.90
CA CYS A 18 -4.82 1.69 12.68
C CYS A 18 -3.58 1.84 13.57
N ALA A 19 -3.07 3.07 13.72
CA ALA A 19 -1.94 3.38 14.59
C ALA A 19 -2.25 3.08 16.06
N TRP A 20 -3.47 3.41 16.51
CA TRP A 20 -3.92 3.08 17.86
C TRP A 20 -4.07 1.58 18.10
N VAL A 21 -4.65 0.84 17.14
CA VAL A 21 -4.77 -0.63 17.20
C VAL A 21 -3.39 -1.29 17.26
N SER A 22 -2.39 -0.74 16.56
CA SER A 22 -1.02 -1.27 16.53
C SER A 22 -0.33 -1.32 17.89
N GLN A 23 -0.70 -0.44 18.82
CA GLN A 23 -0.14 -0.44 20.17
C GLN A 23 -0.75 -1.54 21.05
N ARG A 24 -1.98 -1.98 20.77
CA ARG A 24 -2.70 -2.96 21.59
C ARG A 24 -2.66 -4.37 21.03
N ARG A 25 -2.77 -4.51 19.70
CA ARG A 25 -2.75 -5.80 18.98
C ARG A 25 -2.02 -5.63 17.65
N PRO A 26 -0.68 -5.75 17.64
CA PRO A 26 0.12 -5.56 16.44
C PRO A 26 -0.27 -6.52 15.31
N ASP A 27 -0.71 -7.75 15.64
CA ASP A 27 -1.16 -8.74 14.65
C ASP A 27 -2.38 -8.24 13.85
N LEU A 28 -3.38 -7.69 14.56
CA LEU A 28 -4.58 -7.11 13.93
C LEU A 28 -4.25 -5.83 13.19
N ALA A 29 -3.37 -5.00 13.74
CA ALA A 29 -2.96 -3.77 13.08
C ALA A 29 -2.19 -4.05 11.79
N GLY A 30 -1.31 -5.04 11.77
CA GLY A 30 -0.64 -5.49 10.56
C GLY A 30 -1.63 -5.89 9.48
N PHE A 31 -2.66 -6.67 9.84
CA PHE A 31 -3.75 -7.00 8.93
C PHE A 31 -4.47 -5.75 8.42
N PHE A 32 -4.98 -4.89 9.31
CA PHE A 32 -5.72 -3.67 8.91
C PHE A 32 -4.88 -2.68 8.09
N VAL A 33 -3.60 -2.50 8.42
CA VAL A 33 -2.69 -1.62 7.67
C VAL A 33 -2.32 -2.23 6.32
N SER A 34 -2.25 -3.56 6.22
CA SER A 34 -1.99 -4.26 4.95
C SER A 34 -3.20 -4.27 4.01
N LEU A 35 -4.42 -4.07 4.55
CA LEU A 35 -5.60 -3.91 3.72
C LEU A 35 -5.41 -2.69 2.81
N PRO A 36 -5.85 -2.76 1.54
CA PRO A 36 -5.78 -1.65 0.63
C PRO A 36 -6.91 -0.64 0.94
N LEU A 37 -6.94 -0.10 2.17
CA LEU A 37 -7.99 0.79 2.69
C LEU A 37 -8.12 2.05 1.83
N SER A 38 -6.97 2.60 1.40
CA SER A 38 -6.94 3.72 0.45
C SER A 38 -7.61 3.35 -0.87
N THR A 39 -7.33 2.18 -1.42
CA THR A 39 -7.95 1.66 -2.65
C THR A 39 -9.45 1.48 -2.49
N LEU A 40 -9.91 0.87 -1.37
CA LEU A 40 -11.33 0.69 -1.09
C LEU A 40 -12.06 2.03 -1.10
N LEU A 41 -11.50 3.05 -0.45
CA LEU A 41 -12.06 4.40 -0.44
C LEU A 41 -12.03 5.05 -1.82
N VAL A 42 -10.89 5.01 -2.51
CA VAL A 42 -10.74 5.64 -3.83
C VAL A 42 -11.69 5.02 -4.85
N LEU A 43 -11.87 3.70 -4.83
CA LEU A 43 -12.81 3.01 -5.71
C LEU A 43 -14.26 3.34 -5.36
N ALA A 44 -14.66 3.21 -4.09
CA ALA A 44 -16.04 3.45 -3.66
C ALA A 44 -16.45 4.92 -3.87
N LEU A 45 -15.63 5.86 -3.42
CA LEU A 45 -15.90 7.29 -3.58
C LEU A 45 -15.77 7.73 -5.04
N GLY A 46 -14.82 7.16 -5.79
CA GLY A 46 -14.66 7.41 -7.21
C GLY A 46 -15.89 7.00 -8.01
N GLN A 47 -16.46 5.82 -7.72
CA GLN A 47 -17.72 5.36 -8.32
C GLN A 47 -18.89 6.27 -7.97
N LEU A 48 -19.06 6.61 -6.69
CA LEU A 48 -20.14 7.51 -6.26
C LEU A 48 -20.06 8.89 -6.91
N GLN A 49 -18.86 9.37 -7.21
CA GLN A 49 -18.64 10.71 -7.75
C GLN A 49 -18.68 10.79 -9.27
N HIS A 50 -18.08 9.82 -9.97
CA HIS A 50 -17.85 9.90 -11.42
C HIS A 50 -18.63 8.86 -12.24
N GLY A 51 -19.23 7.84 -11.59
CA GLY A 51 -20.05 6.81 -12.25
C GLY A 51 -19.31 5.90 -13.25
N ASP A 52 -17.98 6.00 -13.33
CA ASP A 52 -17.17 5.30 -14.33
C ASP A 52 -16.62 3.99 -13.78
N ALA A 53 -17.43 2.93 -13.87
CA ALA A 53 -17.07 1.57 -13.42
C ALA A 53 -15.83 1.02 -14.14
N GLN A 54 -15.58 1.45 -15.38
CA GLN A 54 -14.46 0.98 -16.18
C GLN A 54 -13.13 1.50 -15.63
N LYS A 55 -13.04 2.79 -15.31
CA LYS A 55 -11.85 3.36 -14.64
C LYS A 55 -11.57 2.74 -13.28
N GLY A 56 -12.63 2.42 -12.52
CA GLY A 56 -12.51 1.71 -11.25
C GLY A 56 -11.91 0.31 -11.42
N ALA A 57 -12.39 -0.45 -12.41
CA ALA A 57 -11.87 -1.78 -12.72
C ALA A 57 -10.42 -1.75 -13.21
N GLU A 58 -10.05 -0.77 -14.04
CA GLU A 58 -8.66 -0.57 -14.49
C GLU A 58 -7.72 -0.25 -13.33
N LEU A 59 -8.13 0.63 -12.42
CA LEU A 59 -7.37 0.94 -11.22
C LEU A 59 -7.18 -0.30 -10.33
N ALA A 60 -8.24 -1.07 -10.10
CA ALA A 60 -8.17 -2.30 -9.31
C ALA A 60 -7.20 -3.33 -9.92
N LYS A 61 -7.24 -3.53 -11.24
CA LYS A 61 -6.30 -4.40 -11.96
C LYS A 61 -4.86 -3.91 -11.82
N SER A 62 -4.62 -2.60 -12.01
CA SER A 62 -3.29 -2.01 -11.86
C SER A 62 -2.72 -2.24 -10.46
N ILE A 63 -3.54 -2.01 -9.43
CA ILE A 63 -3.15 -2.24 -8.03
C ILE A 63 -2.84 -3.71 -7.78
N LEU A 64 -3.64 -4.64 -8.31
CA LEU A 64 -3.41 -6.07 -8.15
C LEU A 64 -2.05 -6.50 -8.72
N ILE A 65 -1.63 -5.95 -9.86
CA ILE A 65 -0.33 -6.27 -10.47
C ILE A 65 0.83 -5.58 -9.73
N ALA A 66 0.60 -4.37 -9.20
CA ALA A 66 1.60 -3.63 -8.43
C ALA A 66 1.78 -4.17 -6.99
N PHE A 67 0.74 -4.75 -6.40
CA PHE A 67 0.71 -5.17 -4.98
C PHE A 67 1.82 -6.18 -4.62
N PRO A 68 2.10 -7.25 -5.41
CA PRO A 68 3.21 -8.15 -5.13
C PRO A 68 4.57 -7.46 -5.05
N ALA A 69 4.80 -6.41 -5.85
CA ALA A 69 6.04 -5.64 -5.78
C ALA A 69 6.19 -4.92 -4.43
N THR A 70 5.07 -4.53 -3.80
CA THR A 70 5.10 -3.91 -2.47
C THR A 70 5.45 -4.88 -1.35
N LEU A 71 5.23 -6.19 -1.55
CA LEU A 71 5.59 -7.21 -0.55
C LEU A 71 7.10 -7.28 -0.30
N VAL A 72 7.92 -6.88 -1.27
CA VAL A 72 9.39 -6.85 -1.16
C VAL A 72 9.85 -5.92 -0.05
N PHE A 73 9.08 -4.88 0.29
CA PHE A 73 9.37 -3.99 1.43
C PHE A 73 9.45 -4.73 2.77
N PHE A 74 8.68 -5.81 2.96
CA PHE A 74 8.62 -6.54 4.23
C PHE A 74 9.74 -7.58 4.39
N LEU A 75 10.49 -7.90 3.32
CA LEU A 75 11.57 -8.91 3.36
C LEU A 75 12.66 -8.63 4.41
N PRO A 76 13.19 -7.39 4.56
CA PRO A 76 14.19 -7.10 5.59
C PRO A 76 13.64 -7.28 7.00
N PHE A 77 12.36 -7.00 7.22
CA PHE A 77 11.70 -7.19 8.51
C PHE A 77 11.55 -8.68 8.85
N LEU A 78 11.25 -9.53 7.87
CA LEU A 78 11.19 -10.99 8.07
C LEU A 78 12.55 -11.58 8.47
N LEU A 79 13.65 -11.00 7.99
CA LEU A 79 15.02 -11.43 8.29
C LEU A 79 15.60 -10.74 9.53
N ALA A 80 14.95 -9.70 10.04
CA ALA A 80 15.47 -8.85 11.12
C ALA A 80 15.72 -9.65 12.40
N ASP A 81 14.79 -10.53 12.78
CA ASP A 81 14.92 -11.37 13.98
C ASP A 81 16.05 -12.38 13.85
N ARG A 82 16.25 -12.95 12.65
CA ARG A 82 17.29 -13.95 12.40
C ARG A 82 18.69 -13.35 12.45
N TRP A 83 18.85 -12.14 11.93
CA TRP A 83 20.17 -11.49 11.76
C TRP A 83 20.40 -10.32 12.74
N ARG A 84 19.47 -10.10 13.68
CA ARG A 84 19.51 -9.01 14.66
C ARG A 84 19.69 -7.62 14.00
N ILE A 85 19.02 -7.40 12.88
CA ILE A 85 19.09 -6.14 12.12
C ILE A 85 18.27 -5.08 12.86
N PRO A 86 18.82 -3.88 13.13
CA PRO A 86 18.07 -2.82 13.80
C PRO A 86 16.94 -2.28 12.92
N PHE A 87 15.84 -1.86 13.55
CA PHE A 87 14.61 -1.42 12.87
C PHE A 87 14.86 -0.43 11.72
N TRP A 88 15.63 0.63 11.95
CA TRP A 88 15.87 1.67 10.95
C TRP A 88 16.65 1.18 9.73
N VAL A 89 17.53 0.18 9.92
CA VAL A 89 18.24 -0.46 8.80
C VAL A 89 17.28 -1.33 8.00
N SER A 90 16.41 -2.11 8.66
CA SER A 90 15.36 -2.87 7.98
C SER A 90 14.41 -1.97 7.21
N TYR A 91 13.99 -0.85 7.81
CA TYR A 91 13.11 0.14 7.20
C TYR A 91 13.76 0.81 5.97
N GLY A 92 14.99 1.31 6.11
CA GLY A 92 15.73 1.92 5.00
C GLY A 92 15.98 0.94 3.86
N THR A 93 16.37 -0.29 4.18
CA THR A 93 16.56 -1.36 3.19
C THR A 93 15.25 -1.71 2.48
N GLY A 94 14.14 -1.75 3.22
CA GLY A 94 12.81 -1.98 2.66
C GLY A 94 12.42 -0.91 1.64
N ILE A 95 12.71 0.37 1.91
CA ILE A 95 12.48 1.47 0.97
C ILE A 95 13.33 1.29 -0.29
N VAL A 96 14.62 1.00 -0.15
CA VAL A 96 15.52 0.77 -1.29
C VAL A 96 15.02 -0.40 -2.16
N LEU A 97 14.60 -1.50 -1.52
CA LEU A 97 14.01 -2.64 -2.20
C LEU A 97 12.71 -2.30 -2.92
N LEU A 98 11.84 -1.48 -2.31
CA LEU A 98 10.59 -1.03 -2.92
C LEU A 98 10.84 -0.20 -4.18
N VAL A 99 11.80 0.72 -4.13
CA VAL A 99 12.24 1.50 -5.30
C VAL A 99 12.80 0.58 -6.38
N GLY A 100 13.66 -0.37 -6.02
CA GLY A 100 14.16 -1.38 -6.94
C GLY A 100 13.06 -2.22 -7.58
N ALA A 101 12.11 -2.70 -6.78
CA ALA A 101 10.96 -3.49 -7.22
C ALA A 101 10.07 -2.70 -8.19
N PHE A 102 9.90 -1.40 -7.99
CA PHE A 102 9.20 -0.53 -8.95
C PHE A 102 9.90 -0.50 -10.32
N PHE A 103 11.22 -0.36 -10.36
CA PHE A 103 11.97 -0.38 -11.63
C PHE A 103 11.89 -1.73 -12.32
N VAL A 104 12.00 -2.83 -11.57
CA VAL A 104 11.87 -4.20 -12.09
C VAL A 104 10.47 -4.41 -12.66
N HIS A 105 9.42 -4.08 -11.91
CA HIS A 105 8.03 -4.16 -12.36
C HIS A 105 7.81 -3.32 -13.64
N ARG A 106 8.33 -2.09 -13.69
CA ARG A 106 8.23 -1.22 -14.86
C ARG A 106 9.00 -1.75 -16.08
N TYR A 107 10.10 -2.46 -15.86
CA TYR A 107 10.85 -3.13 -16.92
C TYR A 107 10.04 -4.31 -17.49
N PHE A 108 9.50 -5.19 -16.64
CA PHE A 108 8.67 -6.31 -17.07
C PHE A 108 7.38 -5.85 -17.77
N TYR A 109 6.70 -4.84 -17.23
CA TYR A 109 5.50 -4.28 -17.86
C TYR A 109 5.81 -3.77 -19.28
N ARG A 110 6.98 -3.14 -19.48
CA ARG A 110 7.41 -2.68 -20.81
C ARG A 110 7.93 -3.78 -21.73
N LEU A 111 8.42 -4.89 -21.19
CA LEU A 111 8.91 -6.03 -21.96
C LEU A 111 7.77 -6.95 -22.41
N LEU A 112 6.74 -7.13 -21.56
CA LEU A 112 5.63 -8.06 -21.77
C LEU A 112 4.46 -7.46 -22.58
N LEU A 113 4.32 -6.13 -22.60
CA LEU A 113 3.28 -5.40 -23.36
C LEU A 113 3.85 -4.65 -24.58
N ARG A 114 4.99 -5.11 -25.10
CA ARG A 114 5.49 -4.75 -26.44
C ARG A 114 4.86 -5.66 -27.48
#